data_AF-A0A177P0G8-F1
#
_entry.id   AF-A0A177P0G8-F1
#
_cell.length_a   1.000
_cell.length_b   1.000
_cell.length_c   1.000
_cell.angle_alpha   90.00
_cell.angle_beta   90.00
_cell.angle_gamma   90.00
#
_symmetry.space_group_name_H-M   'P 1'
#
loop_
_entity.id
_entity.type
_entity.pdbx_description
1 polymer ?
#
loop_
_entity_poly.entity_id
_entity_poly.type
_entity_poly.pdbx_seq_one_letter_code
_entity_poly.pdbx_strand_id
1 'polypeptide(L)'
;MKICAPEEEREVLMSIRSFKTLAGLGLTASVFAGAAHAASLQEAATLASAASVKTLEFAGAGHWRQFGQAPVPGGDWPKFDVSAYSAAIDFDKAAERVLITRSQTPDGRARPAPVEQKLEWFIVGDKAWNVAPPQGAAPGAAPVATPAPAAVDERVAEIWATPQGFLKAALANNAKSETAGSGVEVSFAIGARRFVGTIGADNHVSAIKTWIDTPVLGDTLIETHFSGYKDFGGLHFPAEIHRSEGGHEILHVNVASAKANGAVDIAVPANVASAPAPVVAVASEKLADGVFYLTGGTHHSLAVEEKDHVVLIEAPLSEERSIALIQKIGEIIPGKPVKYVVNSHVHFDHSGGLRTFVDAGATIVTQDISKAYYEKAWAAPHTLRPDRLAASKKAAKFETYEHKHALGDLHAIEIHHIAGSGHSDDLALVFLPKEKLVIEADAYTPAAVGAPPPATPNPFSVNLYDNIQKLRLDVERIAGLHGRVATIDELRVAIGLKKAAAN
;
A
#
# COMPACT_ATOMS: atom_id res chain seq x y z
N MET A 1 -19.55 1.77 -87.05
CA MET A 1 -20.24 1.03 -88.12
C MET A 1 -21.73 1.10 -87.80
N LYS A 2 -22.47 1.93 -88.55
CA LYS A 2 -23.94 2.05 -88.51
C LYS A 2 -24.59 0.83 -89.19
N ILE A 3 -25.93 0.76 -89.10
CA ILE A 3 -26.92 -0.02 -89.91
C ILE A 3 -27.50 -1.20 -89.09
N CYS A 4 -28.81 -1.44 -88.93
CA CYS A 4 -30.07 -0.79 -89.39
C CYS A 4 -31.26 -1.28 -88.51
N ALA A 5 -32.38 -0.55 -88.59
CA ALA A 5 -33.77 -0.87 -88.15
C ALA A 5 -34.43 -1.97 -89.06
N PRO A 6 -35.77 -2.24 -89.16
CA PRO A 6 -37.01 -1.59 -88.61
C PRO A 6 -38.07 -2.59 -88.02
N GLU A 7 -39.02 -2.20 -87.16
CA GLU A 7 -40.38 -1.59 -87.34
C GLU A 7 -41.50 -2.57 -87.76
N GLU A 8 -42.55 -2.72 -86.93
CA GLU A 8 -43.93 -2.98 -87.38
C GLU A 8 -44.96 -2.61 -86.27
N GLU A 9 -45.94 -1.79 -86.66
CA GLU A 9 -47.07 -1.29 -85.88
C GLU A 9 -48.25 -2.28 -85.82
N ARG A 10 -49.06 -2.23 -84.74
CA ARG A 10 -50.53 -2.38 -84.81
C ARG A 10 -51.22 -1.93 -83.51
N GLU A 11 -52.00 -0.86 -83.61
CA GLU A 11 -53.01 -0.42 -82.65
C GLU A 11 -54.31 -1.25 -82.76
N VAL A 12 -54.96 -1.54 -81.63
CA VAL A 12 -56.44 -1.67 -81.53
C VAL A 12 -56.94 -1.08 -80.19
N LEU A 13 -57.89 -0.17 -80.36
CA LEU A 13 -58.82 0.59 -79.50
C LEU A 13 -59.27 0.10 -78.10
N MET A 14 -59.49 1.15 -77.27
CA MET A 14 -60.60 1.44 -76.33
C MET A 14 -60.67 0.77 -74.94
N SER A 15 -60.49 1.59 -73.89
CA SER A 15 -61.61 2.05 -73.03
C SER A 15 -61.16 3.18 -72.09
N ILE A 16 -61.84 4.33 -72.17
CA ILE A 16 -61.66 5.51 -71.31
C ILE A 16 -62.56 5.36 -70.08
N ARG A 17 -61.97 5.41 -68.88
CA ARG A 17 -62.60 5.98 -67.68
C ARG A 17 -61.57 6.74 -66.85
N SER A 18 -61.69 8.06 -66.90
CA SER A 18 -61.02 9.02 -66.01
C SER A 18 -61.32 8.74 -64.54
N PHE A 19 -60.38 9.00 -63.62
CA PHE A 19 -60.59 9.86 -62.44
C PHE A 19 -59.28 9.98 -61.62
N LYS A 20 -58.87 11.25 -61.40
CA LYS A 20 -58.09 11.82 -60.29
C LYS A 20 -56.59 11.53 -60.17
N THR A 21 -55.82 12.54 -60.58
CA THR A 21 -54.55 12.97 -60.01
C THR A 21 -54.68 13.17 -58.49
N LEU A 22 -53.92 12.44 -57.69
CA LEU A 22 -53.61 12.78 -56.31
C LEU A 22 -52.12 12.51 -56.06
N ALA A 23 -51.46 13.50 -55.47
CA ALA A 23 -50.03 13.59 -55.26
C ALA A 23 -49.44 12.32 -54.60
N GLY A 24 -48.33 11.83 -55.16
CA GLY A 24 -47.51 10.80 -54.53
C GLY A 24 -46.89 11.36 -53.25
N LEU A 25 -47.35 10.87 -52.09
CA LEU A 25 -46.60 10.93 -50.86
C LEU A 25 -45.34 10.07 -51.04
N GLY A 26 -44.20 10.72 -51.26
CA GLY A 26 -42.90 10.08 -51.06
C GLY A 26 -42.75 9.76 -49.58
N LEU A 27 -42.90 8.48 -49.21
CA LEU A 27 -42.58 7.99 -47.88
C LEU A 27 -41.05 7.98 -47.76
N THR A 28 -40.45 9.11 -47.39
CA THR A 28 -39.05 9.13 -46.95
C THR A 28 -38.98 8.37 -45.65
N ALA A 29 -38.48 7.13 -45.72
CA ALA A 29 -38.04 6.41 -44.54
C ALA A 29 -36.87 7.19 -43.93
N SER A 30 -37.17 8.02 -42.94
CA SER A 30 -36.17 8.64 -42.07
C SER A 30 -35.51 7.51 -41.28
N VAL A 31 -34.40 6.98 -41.82
CA VAL A 31 -33.46 6.23 -41.01
C VAL A 31 -32.90 7.23 -40.00
N PHE A 32 -33.48 7.27 -38.81
CA PHE A 32 -32.81 7.84 -37.65
C PHE A 32 -31.59 6.96 -37.41
N ALA A 33 -30.45 7.35 -37.99
CA ALA A 33 -29.17 7.00 -37.42
C ALA A 33 -29.17 7.65 -36.04
N GLY A 34 -29.53 6.88 -35.02
CA GLY A 34 -29.39 7.32 -33.63
C GLY A 34 -27.94 7.71 -33.47
N ALA A 35 -27.66 9.00 -33.27
CA ALA A 35 -26.35 9.42 -32.81
C ALA A 35 -26.07 8.60 -31.54
N ALA A 36 -24.98 7.84 -31.54
CA ALA A 36 -24.53 7.15 -30.34
C ALA A 36 -24.54 8.19 -29.21
N HIS A 37 -25.29 7.93 -28.14
CA HIS A 37 -25.37 8.87 -27.03
C HIS A 37 -23.93 9.06 -26.51
N ALA A 38 -23.46 10.32 -26.49
CA ALA A 38 -22.11 10.60 -26.03
C ALA A 38 -22.05 10.35 -24.52
N ALA A 39 -21.09 9.55 -24.06
CA ALA A 39 -20.95 9.24 -22.65
C ALA A 39 -20.94 10.53 -21.80
N SER A 40 -21.50 10.46 -20.59
CA SER A 40 -21.50 11.62 -19.69
C SER A 40 -21.52 11.24 -18.21
N LEU A 41 -21.06 12.16 -17.36
CA LEU A 41 -21.16 12.01 -15.91
C LEU A 41 -22.60 11.77 -15.45
N GLN A 42 -23.56 12.48 -16.03
CA GLN A 42 -24.97 12.41 -15.61
C GLN A 42 -25.60 11.06 -15.96
N GLU A 43 -25.30 10.53 -17.14
CA GLU A 43 -25.78 9.22 -17.56
C GLU A 43 -25.12 8.09 -16.77
N ALA A 44 -23.80 8.16 -16.56
CA ALA A 44 -23.10 7.20 -15.71
C ALA A 44 -23.65 7.19 -14.28
N ALA A 45 -23.91 8.37 -13.69
CA ALA A 45 -24.52 8.48 -12.38
C ALA A 45 -25.94 7.91 -12.32
N THR A 46 -26.71 8.05 -13.41
CA THR A 46 -28.06 7.47 -13.53
C THR A 46 -27.98 5.95 -13.62
N LEU A 47 -27.11 5.42 -14.49
CA LEU A 47 -26.88 3.99 -14.68
C LEU A 47 -26.42 3.30 -13.38
N ALA A 48 -25.50 3.92 -12.65
CA ALA A 48 -25.00 3.41 -11.38
C ALA A 48 -25.92 3.70 -10.18
N SER A 49 -27.05 4.39 -10.39
CA SER A 49 -27.94 4.88 -9.32
C SER A 49 -27.23 5.72 -8.25
N ALA A 50 -26.15 6.43 -8.59
CA ALA A 50 -25.22 7.05 -7.64
C ALA A 50 -25.88 8.06 -6.67
N ALA A 51 -26.93 8.75 -7.13
CA ALA A 51 -27.67 9.70 -6.30
C ALA A 51 -28.48 9.02 -5.17
N SER A 52 -29.02 7.83 -5.41
CA SER A 52 -29.89 7.11 -4.47
C SER A 52 -29.15 6.05 -3.65
N VAL A 53 -27.96 5.61 -4.08
CA VAL A 53 -27.11 4.70 -3.31
C VAL A 53 -26.57 5.40 -2.06
N LYS A 54 -26.93 4.86 -0.89
CA LYS A 54 -26.43 5.27 0.43
C LYS A 54 -25.35 4.33 0.95
N THR A 55 -25.55 3.04 0.71
CA THR A 55 -24.61 1.99 1.10
C THR A 55 -24.30 1.09 -0.09
N LEU A 56 -23.09 0.55 -0.10
CA LEU A 56 -22.62 -0.40 -1.10
C LEU A 56 -21.97 -1.58 -0.37
N GLU A 57 -22.40 -2.80 -0.71
CA GLU A 57 -21.77 -4.02 -0.23
C GLU A 57 -21.37 -4.86 -1.44
N PHE A 58 -20.13 -5.34 -1.49
CA PHE A 58 -19.68 -6.29 -2.50
C PHE A 58 -18.72 -7.31 -1.92
N ALA A 59 -18.71 -8.51 -2.51
CA ALA A 59 -17.89 -9.62 -2.06
C ALA A 59 -17.40 -10.46 -3.24
N GLY A 60 -16.27 -11.13 -3.03
CA GLY A 60 -15.58 -11.88 -4.07
C GLY A 60 -14.35 -12.62 -3.56
N ALA A 61 -13.51 -13.02 -4.50
CA ALA A 61 -12.23 -13.67 -4.26
C ALA A 61 -11.22 -13.24 -5.33
N GLY A 62 -9.93 -13.44 -5.08
CA GLY A 62 -8.87 -13.04 -6.00
C GLY A 62 -7.53 -13.07 -5.29
N HIS A 63 -6.80 -11.97 -5.33
CA HIS A 63 -5.54 -11.86 -4.61
C HIS A 63 -5.28 -10.45 -4.13
N TRP A 64 -4.37 -10.35 -3.18
CA TRP A 64 -3.90 -9.11 -2.61
C TRP A 64 -2.38 -9.13 -2.51
N ARG A 65 -1.72 -7.99 -2.59
CA ARG A 65 -0.28 -7.88 -2.41
C ARG A 65 0.07 -6.93 -1.28
N GLN A 66 1.11 -7.26 -0.54
CA GLN A 66 1.50 -6.50 0.65
C GLN A 66 2.30 -5.24 0.32
N PHE A 67 1.59 -4.12 0.17
CA PHE A 67 2.16 -2.81 -0.11
C PHE A 67 3.39 -2.51 0.74
N GLY A 68 4.48 -2.10 0.10
CA GLY A 68 5.71 -1.69 0.77
C GLY A 68 6.59 -2.80 1.34
N GLN A 69 6.33 -4.08 1.03
CA GLN A 69 7.09 -5.24 1.55
C GLN A 69 7.80 -6.04 0.44
N ALA A 70 8.28 -5.35 -0.61
CA ALA A 70 8.88 -6.01 -1.77
C ALA A 70 10.16 -6.75 -1.34
N PRO A 71 10.30 -8.05 -1.62
CA PRO A 71 11.48 -8.79 -1.23
C PRO A 71 12.70 -8.50 -2.14
N VAL A 72 12.49 -7.73 -3.20
CA VAL A 72 13.53 -7.19 -4.08
C VAL A 72 13.24 -5.70 -4.24
N PRO A 73 14.22 -4.79 -4.08
CA PRO A 73 14.03 -3.37 -4.31
C PRO A 73 13.36 -3.06 -5.66
N GLY A 74 12.20 -2.39 -5.61
CA GLY A 74 11.41 -2.03 -6.79
C GLY A 74 10.68 -3.19 -7.49
N GLY A 75 10.72 -4.40 -6.93
CA GLY A 75 9.98 -5.55 -7.42
C GLY A 75 8.53 -5.62 -6.92
N ASP A 76 7.82 -6.65 -7.36
CA ASP A 76 6.46 -6.92 -6.91
C ASP A 76 6.38 -7.28 -5.43
N TRP A 77 5.29 -6.87 -4.81
CA TRP A 77 5.00 -7.16 -3.42
C TRP A 77 4.53 -8.60 -3.18
N PRO A 78 4.76 -9.15 -1.96
CA PRO A 78 4.35 -10.49 -1.58
C PRO A 78 2.87 -10.71 -1.88
N LYS A 79 2.59 -11.73 -2.69
CA LYS A 79 1.23 -12.09 -3.08
C LYS A 79 0.57 -12.93 -2.00
N PHE A 80 -0.71 -12.67 -1.77
CA PHE A 80 -1.60 -13.46 -0.97
C PHE A 80 -2.80 -13.86 -1.82
N ASP A 81 -3.13 -15.15 -1.83
CA ASP A 81 -4.39 -15.61 -2.40
C ASP A 81 -5.51 -15.24 -1.44
N VAL A 82 -6.56 -14.60 -1.96
CA VAL A 82 -7.70 -14.10 -1.19
C VAL A 82 -8.89 -15.00 -1.48
N SER A 83 -9.19 -15.89 -0.53
CA SER A 83 -10.32 -16.82 -0.63
C SER A 83 -11.67 -16.16 -0.37
N ALA A 84 -11.67 -15.07 0.41
CA ALA A 84 -12.85 -14.25 0.64
C ALA A 84 -12.48 -12.78 0.85
N TYR A 85 -13.13 -11.91 0.10
CA TYR A 85 -13.10 -10.46 0.26
C TYR A 85 -14.54 -9.97 0.43
N SER A 86 -14.78 -9.06 1.38
CA SER A 86 -16.04 -8.32 1.45
C SER A 86 -15.80 -6.89 1.86
N ALA A 87 -16.37 -5.94 1.13
CA ALA A 87 -16.42 -4.53 1.49
C ALA A 87 -17.86 -4.11 1.75
N ALA A 88 -18.07 -3.29 2.78
CA ALA A 88 -19.34 -2.67 3.13
C ALA A 88 -19.09 -1.19 3.40
N ILE A 89 -19.73 -0.32 2.63
CA ILE A 89 -19.50 1.12 2.60
C ILE A 89 -20.81 1.84 2.94
N ASP A 90 -20.73 2.86 3.79
CA ASP A 90 -21.77 3.86 4.03
C ASP A 90 -21.23 5.24 3.59
N PHE A 91 -21.75 5.73 2.47
CA PHE A 91 -21.30 6.98 1.85
C PHE A 91 -21.70 8.21 2.66
N ASP A 92 -22.81 8.16 3.40
CA ASP A 92 -23.30 9.29 4.19
C ASP A 92 -22.41 9.51 5.43
N LYS A 93 -21.87 8.43 6.00
CA LYS A 93 -20.95 8.47 7.15
C LYS A 93 -19.47 8.50 6.77
N ALA A 94 -19.13 8.40 5.48
CA ALA A 94 -17.78 8.11 5.01
C ALA A 94 -17.16 6.95 5.80
N ALA A 95 -17.87 5.82 5.83
CA ALA A 95 -17.49 4.64 6.59
C ALA A 95 -17.32 3.43 5.69
N GLU A 96 -16.37 2.56 6.05
CA GLU A 96 -16.10 1.32 5.33
C GLU A 96 -15.65 0.23 6.31
N ARG A 97 -16.06 -1.00 6.00
CA ARG A 97 -15.55 -2.24 6.58
C ARG A 97 -15.09 -3.14 5.45
N VAL A 98 -13.81 -3.51 5.46
CA VAL A 98 -13.22 -4.52 4.59
C VAL A 98 -12.85 -5.74 5.42
N LEU A 99 -13.32 -6.91 5.01
CA LEU A 99 -12.95 -8.20 5.58
C LEU A 99 -12.21 -9.01 4.52
N ILE A 100 -11.05 -9.56 4.89
CA ILE A 100 -10.20 -10.33 3.98
C ILE A 100 -9.81 -11.64 4.67
N THR A 101 -10.10 -12.76 4.01
CA THR A 101 -9.49 -14.07 4.33
C THR A 101 -8.45 -14.38 3.26
N ARG A 102 -7.20 -14.54 3.68
CA ARG A 102 -6.07 -14.68 2.76
C ARG A 102 -4.98 -15.62 3.27
N SER A 103 -4.17 -16.15 2.37
CA SER A 103 -2.97 -16.92 2.70
C SER A 103 -1.84 -16.49 1.77
N GLN A 104 -0.62 -16.41 2.29
CA GLN A 104 0.53 -16.02 1.46
C GLN A 104 0.77 -17.05 0.36
N THR A 105 0.92 -16.60 -0.88
CA THR A 105 1.28 -17.45 -2.01
C THR A 105 2.79 -17.75 -1.93
N PRO A 106 3.23 -19.02 -1.92
CA PRO A 106 4.65 -19.35 -1.94
C PRO A 106 5.35 -18.76 -3.17
N ASP A 107 6.51 -18.13 -2.96
CA ASP A 107 7.33 -17.48 -4.00
C ASP A 107 8.70 -18.14 -4.18
N GLY A 108 8.89 -19.33 -3.61
CA GLY A 108 10.15 -20.07 -3.64
C GLY A 108 11.19 -19.61 -2.61
N ARG A 109 10.93 -18.52 -1.88
CA ARG A 109 11.79 -18.07 -0.77
C ARG A 109 11.56 -18.91 0.48
N ALA A 110 12.58 -19.02 1.32
CA ALA A 110 12.51 -19.69 2.61
C ALA A 110 11.73 -18.83 3.62
N ARG A 111 10.40 -18.87 3.54
CA ARG A 111 9.46 -18.13 4.41
C ARG A 111 8.76 -19.07 5.40
N PRO A 112 8.21 -18.55 6.52
CA PRO A 112 7.28 -19.31 7.34
C PRO A 112 6.17 -19.93 6.48
N ALA A 113 5.71 -21.12 6.87
CA ALA A 113 4.62 -21.78 6.18
C ALA A 113 3.39 -20.86 6.12
N PRO A 114 2.74 -20.71 4.94
CA PRO A 114 1.55 -19.89 4.83
C PRO A 114 0.46 -20.35 5.79
N VAL A 115 -0.11 -19.38 6.51
CA VAL A 115 -1.26 -19.58 7.38
C VAL A 115 -2.41 -18.71 6.90
N GLU A 116 -3.64 -19.21 7.04
CA GLU A 116 -4.82 -18.40 6.77
C GLU A 116 -4.88 -17.24 7.77
N GLN A 117 -5.00 -16.03 7.24
CA GLN A 117 -5.16 -14.79 7.97
C GLN A 117 -6.57 -14.25 7.73
N LYS A 118 -7.23 -13.81 8.81
CA LYS A 118 -8.50 -13.08 8.76
C LYS A 118 -8.24 -11.66 9.22
N LEU A 119 -8.39 -10.72 8.30
CA LEU A 119 -8.16 -9.31 8.53
C LEU A 119 -9.46 -8.56 8.46
N GLU A 120 -9.65 -7.65 9.41
CA GLU A 120 -10.79 -6.76 9.42
C GLU A 120 -10.30 -5.32 9.56
N TRP A 121 -10.63 -4.51 8.57
CA TRP A 121 -10.20 -3.14 8.42
C TRP A 121 -11.42 -2.25 8.38
N PHE A 122 -11.36 -1.15 9.13
CA PHE A 122 -12.50 -0.27 9.31
C PHE A 122 -12.10 1.19 9.23
N ILE A 123 -13.04 2.01 8.81
CA ILE A 123 -12.99 3.46 8.95
C ILE A 123 -14.39 4.03 9.16
N VAL A 124 -14.49 5.11 9.94
CA VAL A 124 -15.65 6.01 10.01
C VAL A 124 -15.12 7.44 10.09
N GLY A 125 -15.34 8.24 9.04
CA GLY A 125 -14.78 9.58 8.96
C GLY A 125 -13.25 9.57 8.99
N ASP A 126 -12.67 10.11 10.06
CA ASP A 126 -11.22 10.18 10.30
C ASP A 126 -10.67 9.09 11.23
N LYS A 127 -11.52 8.14 11.66
CA LYS A 127 -11.16 7.09 12.61
C LYS A 127 -11.02 5.76 11.89
N ALA A 128 -9.78 5.33 11.65
CA ALA A 128 -9.47 4.01 11.13
C ALA A 128 -8.97 3.07 12.24
N TRP A 129 -9.32 1.78 12.15
CA TRP A 129 -8.80 0.75 13.05
C TRP A 129 -8.72 -0.62 12.38
N ASN A 130 -7.90 -1.49 12.96
CA ASN A 130 -7.77 -2.89 12.59
C ASN A 130 -8.32 -3.77 13.70
N VAL A 131 -8.94 -4.90 13.35
CA VAL A 131 -9.24 -5.95 14.33
C VAL A 131 -8.35 -7.15 14.03
N ALA A 132 -7.44 -7.43 14.95
CA ALA A 132 -6.51 -8.54 14.90
C ALA A 132 -6.06 -8.91 16.31
N PRO A 133 -5.54 -10.12 16.54
CA PRO A 133 -4.84 -10.42 17.79
C PRO A 133 -3.72 -9.39 18.03
N PRO A 134 -3.52 -8.91 19.28
CA PRO A 134 -2.45 -7.95 19.58
C PRO A 134 -1.08 -8.49 19.16
N GLN A 135 -0.18 -7.62 18.69
CA GLN A 135 1.19 -8.00 18.38
C GLN A 135 1.88 -8.54 19.65
N GLY A 136 2.57 -9.69 19.52
CA GLY A 136 3.24 -10.35 20.64
C GLY A 136 2.29 -11.07 21.61
N ALA A 137 0.99 -11.15 21.34
CA ALA A 137 0.06 -11.93 22.14
C ALA A 137 0.31 -13.44 22.00
N ALA A 138 -0.11 -14.19 23.02
CA ALA A 138 -0.03 -15.64 22.99
C ALA A 138 -0.86 -16.22 21.83
N PRO A 139 -0.47 -17.40 21.27
CA PRO A 139 -1.26 -18.08 20.26
C PRO A 139 -2.73 -18.27 20.71
N GLY A 140 -3.67 -17.87 19.85
CA GLY A 140 -5.11 -17.95 20.13
C GLY A 140 -5.70 -16.77 20.91
N ALA A 141 -4.93 -15.70 21.15
CA ALA A 141 -5.47 -14.47 21.73
C ALA A 141 -6.63 -13.90 20.91
N ALA A 142 -7.66 -13.39 21.60
CA ALA A 142 -8.82 -12.80 20.96
C ALA A 142 -8.43 -11.54 20.15
N PRO A 143 -9.01 -11.33 18.96
CA PRO A 143 -8.83 -10.10 18.21
C PRO A 143 -9.33 -8.88 18.98
N VAL A 144 -8.61 -7.77 18.87
CA VAL A 144 -8.99 -6.50 19.47
C VAL A 144 -8.94 -5.37 18.43
N ALA A 145 -9.85 -4.40 18.56
CA ALA A 145 -9.81 -3.20 17.75
C ALA A 145 -8.64 -2.31 18.17
N THR A 146 -7.74 -2.03 17.23
CA THR A 146 -6.55 -1.18 17.46
C THR A 146 -6.59 0.01 16.50
N PRO A 147 -6.49 1.27 16.99
CA PRO A 147 -6.44 2.45 16.12
C PRO A 147 -5.34 2.34 15.05
N ALA A 148 -5.65 2.75 13.82
CA ALA A 148 -4.78 2.67 12.65
C ALA A 148 -4.73 4.03 11.92
N PRO A 149 -4.25 5.11 12.56
CA PRO A 149 -4.29 6.46 11.99
C PRO A 149 -3.55 6.59 10.66
N ALA A 150 -2.48 5.81 10.43
CA ALA A 150 -1.75 5.78 9.18
C ALA A 150 -2.57 5.24 7.99
N ALA A 151 -3.65 4.49 8.24
CA ALA A 151 -4.51 3.92 7.20
C ALA A 151 -5.69 4.83 6.82
N VAL A 152 -5.86 5.99 7.47
CA VAL A 152 -6.99 6.90 7.21
C VAL A 152 -6.98 7.38 5.76
N ASP A 153 -5.82 7.81 5.24
CA ASP A 153 -5.73 8.38 3.90
C ASP A 153 -6.10 7.37 2.82
N GLU A 154 -5.56 6.14 2.91
CA GLU A 154 -5.87 5.02 2.02
C GLU A 154 -7.36 4.68 2.08
N ARG A 155 -7.93 4.41 3.26
CA ARG A 155 -9.33 3.96 3.38
C ARG A 155 -10.36 5.00 2.99
N VAL A 156 -10.09 6.29 3.26
CA VAL A 156 -10.94 7.35 2.73
C VAL A 156 -10.87 7.37 1.20
N ALA A 157 -9.70 7.14 0.61
CA ALA A 157 -9.57 7.03 -0.84
C ALA A 157 -10.35 5.82 -1.39
N GLU A 158 -10.32 4.66 -0.72
CA GLU A 158 -11.05 3.46 -1.12
C GLU A 158 -12.57 3.68 -1.22
N ILE A 159 -13.18 4.32 -0.22
CA ILE A 159 -14.62 4.66 -0.21
C ILE A 159 -15.03 5.38 -1.51
N TRP A 160 -14.30 6.43 -1.86
CA TRP A 160 -14.61 7.29 -3.00
C TRP A 160 -14.07 6.75 -4.33
N ALA A 161 -13.19 5.74 -4.29
CA ALA A 161 -12.65 5.04 -5.46
C ALA A 161 -13.47 3.79 -5.85
N THR A 162 -14.76 3.75 -5.50
CA THR A 162 -15.74 2.83 -6.09
C THR A 162 -16.52 3.55 -7.22
N PRO A 163 -17.10 2.84 -8.21
CA PRO A 163 -17.87 3.51 -9.27
C PRO A 163 -18.98 4.42 -8.73
N GLN A 164 -19.77 3.92 -7.78
CA GLN A 164 -20.85 4.66 -7.13
C GLN A 164 -20.30 5.82 -6.28
N GLY A 165 -19.27 5.57 -5.47
CA GLY A 165 -18.63 6.59 -4.63
C GLY A 165 -18.06 7.74 -5.45
N PHE A 166 -17.34 7.42 -6.53
CA PHE A 166 -16.74 8.40 -7.43
C PHE A 166 -17.80 9.26 -8.11
N LEU A 167 -18.83 8.64 -8.70
CA LEU A 167 -19.91 9.37 -9.37
C LEU A 167 -20.68 10.26 -8.38
N LYS A 168 -20.94 9.76 -7.17
CA LYS A 168 -21.59 10.52 -6.11
C LYS A 168 -20.75 11.74 -5.70
N ALA A 169 -19.46 11.54 -5.48
CA ALA A 169 -18.53 12.61 -5.10
C ALA A 169 -18.33 13.61 -6.25
N ALA A 170 -18.27 13.16 -7.50
CA ALA A 170 -18.12 14.02 -8.67
C ALA A 170 -19.29 15.00 -8.80
N LEU A 171 -20.52 14.52 -8.63
CA LEU A 171 -21.73 15.36 -8.65
C LEU A 171 -21.75 16.36 -7.49
N ALA A 172 -21.27 15.96 -6.30
CA ALA A 172 -21.25 16.83 -5.13
C ALA A 172 -20.15 17.91 -5.17
N ASN A 173 -19.09 17.72 -5.97
CA ASN A 173 -17.89 18.58 -5.99
C ASN A 173 -17.69 19.31 -7.33
N ASN A 174 -18.77 19.55 -8.09
CA ASN A 174 -18.75 20.29 -9.35
C ASN A 174 -17.67 19.78 -10.32
N ALA A 175 -17.62 18.46 -10.51
CA ALA A 175 -16.58 17.85 -11.32
C ALA A 175 -16.51 18.41 -12.74
N LYS A 176 -15.27 18.58 -13.22
CA LYS A 176 -14.98 18.92 -14.61
C LYS A 176 -15.08 17.67 -15.47
N SER A 177 -15.80 17.75 -16.58
CA SER A 177 -15.91 16.66 -17.57
C SER A 177 -15.28 17.09 -18.89
N GLU A 178 -14.41 16.25 -19.45
CA GLU A 178 -13.73 16.48 -20.74
C GLU A 178 -13.85 15.24 -21.63
N THR A 179 -14.02 15.44 -22.94
CA THR A 179 -14.08 14.33 -23.90
C THR A 179 -12.77 13.54 -23.86
N ALA A 180 -12.88 12.22 -23.74
CA ALA A 180 -11.74 11.29 -23.72
C ALA A 180 -12.02 10.15 -24.71
N GLY A 181 -11.65 10.35 -25.99
CA GLY A 181 -11.99 9.40 -27.05
C GLY A 181 -13.50 9.29 -27.24
N SER A 182 -14.04 8.07 -27.13
CA SER A 182 -15.49 7.82 -27.13
C SER A 182 -16.14 7.94 -25.75
N GLY A 183 -15.35 8.20 -24.71
CA GLY A 183 -15.79 8.36 -23.32
C GLY A 183 -15.59 9.79 -22.80
N VAL A 184 -15.60 9.92 -21.47
CA VAL A 184 -15.38 11.18 -20.76
C VAL A 184 -14.41 10.97 -19.59
N GLU A 185 -13.45 11.88 -19.45
CA GLU A 185 -12.66 12.02 -18.23
C GLU A 185 -13.37 12.99 -17.29
N VAL A 186 -13.54 12.59 -16.03
CA VAL A 186 -14.15 13.37 -14.97
C VAL A 186 -13.11 13.63 -13.89
N SER A 187 -12.93 14.88 -13.48
CA SER A 187 -11.98 15.25 -12.43
C SER A 187 -12.57 16.22 -11.41
N PHE A 188 -12.18 16.03 -10.15
CA PHE A 188 -12.58 16.88 -9.02
C PHE A 188 -11.60 16.71 -7.86
N ALA A 189 -11.82 17.44 -6.78
CA ALA A 189 -11.07 17.29 -5.54
C ALA A 189 -12.01 17.17 -4.34
N ILE A 190 -11.59 16.41 -3.33
CA ILE A 190 -12.19 16.39 -1.99
C ILE A 190 -11.09 16.83 -1.02
N GLY A 191 -11.21 18.03 -0.48
CA GLY A 191 -10.11 18.65 0.28
C GLY A 191 -8.85 18.76 -0.58
N ALA A 192 -7.72 18.25 -0.10
CA ALA A 192 -6.45 18.22 -0.84
C ALA A 192 -6.34 17.05 -1.83
N ARG A 193 -7.26 16.06 -1.77
CA ARG A 193 -7.17 14.84 -2.58
C ARG A 193 -7.82 15.03 -3.93
N ARG A 194 -7.04 14.79 -5.00
CA ARG A 194 -7.51 14.82 -6.38
C ARG A 194 -8.08 13.45 -6.79
N PHE A 195 -9.17 13.48 -7.56
CA PHE A 195 -9.75 12.32 -8.22
C PHE A 195 -9.83 12.57 -9.73
N VAL A 196 -9.53 11.54 -10.51
CA VAL A 196 -9.69 11.52 -11.97
C VAL A 196 -10.28 10.18 -12.35
N GLY A 197 -11.41 10.14 -13.03
CA GLY A 197 -12.03 8.91 -13.49
C GLY A 197 -12.34 8.94 -14.97
N THR A 198 -12.37 7.76 -15.58
CA THR A 198 -12.73 7.57 -16.98
C THR A 198 -14.07 6.87 -17.04
N ILE A 199 -15.01 7.46 -17.80
CA ILE A 199 -16.31 6.87 -18.12
C ILE A 199 -16.25 6.43 -19.58
N GLY A 200 -16.51 5.14 -19.81
CA GLY A 200 -16.52 4.54 -21.15
C GLY A 200 -17.73 4.96 -21.99
N ALA A 201 -17.70 4.59 -23.27
CA ALA A 201 -18.81 4.84 -24.21
C ALA A 201 -20.13 4.17 -23.80
N ASP A 202 -20.08 3.18 -22.92
CA ASP A 202 -21.22 2.47 -22.34
C ASP A 202 -21.69 3.09 -21.00
N ASN A 203 -21.18 4.27 -20.64
CA ASN A 203 -21.45 5.00 -19.39
C ASN A 203 -21.01 4.28 -18.11
N HIS A 204 -20.23 3.21 -18.18
CA HIS A 204 -19.60 2.64 -16.99
C HIS A 204 -18.28 3.35 -16.66
N VAL A 205 -17.98 3.47 -15.37
CA VAL A 205 -16.67 3.96 -14.91
C VAL A 205 -15.63 2.87 -15.17
N SER A 206 -14.69 3.08 -16.08
CA SER A 206 -13.68 2.06 -16.41
C SER A 206 -12.45 2.16 -15.52
N ALA A 207 -12.12 3.37 -15.03
CA ALA A 207 -10.97 3.60 -14.17
C ALA A 207 -11.16 4.79 -13.24
N ILE A 208 -10.54 4.75 -12.06
CA ILE A 208 -10.44 5.86 -11.11
C ILE A 208 -8.98 5.97 -10.64
N LYS A 209 -8.45 7.18 -10.65
CA LYS A 209 -7.15 7.58 -10.12
C LYS A 209 -7.33 8.52 -8.95
N THR A 210 -6.55 8.32 -7.91
CA THR A 210 -6.40 9.26 -6.80
C THR A 210 -4.99 9.17 -6.23
N TRP A 211 -4.63 10.07 -5.32
CA TRP A 211 -3.29 10.12 -4.72
C TRP A 211 -3.40 10.16 -3.21
N ILE A 212 -2.55 9.36 -2.55
CA ILE A 212 -2.34 9.37 -1.10
C ILE A 212 -0.89 9.72 -0.79
N ASP A 213 -0.64 10.23 0.40
CA ASP A 213 0.72 10.40 0.90
C ASP A 213 1.25 9.06 1.43
N THR A 214 2.47 8.70 1.05
CA THR A 214 3.22 7.63 1.71
C THR A 214 4.63 8.12 2.07
N PRO A 215 5.18 7.76 3.24
CA PRO A 215 6.50 8.25 3.66
C PRO A 215 7.64 7.94 2.67
N VAL A 216 7.53 6.85 1.91
CA VAL A 216 8.58 6.41 0.98
C VAL A 216 8.37 6.92 -0.44
N LEU A 217 7.15 6.82 -0.99
CA LEU A 217 6.86 7.16 -2.38
C LEU A 217 6.30 8.57 -2.58
N GLY A 218 5.98 9.29 -1.49
CA GLY A 218 5.34 10.60 -1.54
C GLY A 218 3.92 10.52 -2.07
N ASP A 219 3.60 11.36 -3.05
CA ASP A 219 2.29 11.42 -3.72
C ASP A 219 2.07 10.13 -4.53
N THR A 220 1.55 9.12 -3.85
CA THR A 220 1.42 7.76 -4.34
C THR A 220 0.12 7.63 -5.12
N LEU A 221 0.23 7.37 -6.42
CA LEU A 221 -0.92 7.10 -7.28
C LEU A 221 -1.57 5.78 -6.86
N ILE A 222 -2.87 5.85 -6.59
CA ILE A 222 -3.79 4.70 -6.54
C ILE A 222 -4.60 4.73 -7.83
N GLU A 223 -4.57 3.64 -8.59
CA GLU A 223 -5.38 3.46 -9.79
C GLU A 223 -6.23 2.20 -9.67
N THR A 224 -7.54 2.34 -9.78
CA THR A 224 -8.49 1.22 -9.78
C THR A 224 -9.17 1.12 -11.14
N HIS A 225 -9.10 -0.05 -11.77
CA HIS A 225 -9.77 -0.39 -13.03
C HIS A 225 -10.96 -1.32 -12.77
N PHE A 226 -12.01 -1.16 -13.56
CA PHE A 226 -13.27 -1.88 -13.44
C PHE A 226 -13.65 -2.50 -14.78
N SER A 227 -13.95 -3.79 -14.78
CA SER A 227 -14.28 -4.53 -15.98
C SER A 227 -15.43 -5.51 -15.76
N GLY A 228 -16.01 -5.99 -16.87
CA GLY A 228 -17.04 -7.02 -16.86
C GLY A 228 -18.33 -6.60 -16.15
N TYR A 229 -18.76 -5.35 -16.32
CA TYR A 229 -19.99 -4.85 -15.73
C TYR A 229 -21.19 -5.76 -16.03
N LYS A 230 -21.95 -6.06 -14.97
CA LYS A 230 -23.18 -6.84 -15.06
C LYS A 230 -24.18 -6.36 -14.01
N ASP A 231 -25.42 -6.81 -14.16
CA ASP A 231 -26.48 -6.54 -13.21
C ASP A 231 -26.43 -7.53 -12.02
N PHE A 232 -26.32 -7.00 -10.80
CA PHE A 232 -26.42 -7.73 -9.53
C PHE A 232 -27.75 -7.44 -8.83
N GLY A 233 -28.86 -7.79 -9.48
CA GLY A 233 -30.19 -7.64 -8.89
C GLY A 233 -30.66 -6.19 -8.80
N GLY A 234 -30.47 -5.42 -9.87
CA GLY A 234 -30.78 -4.00 -10.00
C GLY A 234 -29.59 -3.07 -9.80
N LEU A 235 -28.40 -3.61 -9.49
CA LEU A 235 -27.17 -2.83 -9.34
C LEU A 235 -26.19 -3.17 -10.46
N HIS A 236 -25.94 -2.21 -11.36
CA HIS A 236 -24.86 -2.31 -12.33
C HIS A 236 -23.51 -2.10 -11.62
N PHE A 237 -22.71 -3.17 -11.56
CA PHE A 237 -21.43 -3.18 -10.85
C PHE A 237 -20.40 -4.03 -11.62
N PRO A 238 -19.10 -3.73 -11.54
CA PRO A 238 -18.07 -4.53 -12.21
C PRO A 238 -18.02 -5.95 -11.64
N ALA A 239 -17.82 -6.92 -12.52
CA ALA A 239 -17.50 -8.29 -12.12
C ALA A 239 -16.03 -8.46 -11.74
N GLU A 240 -15.18 -7.50 -12.07
CA GLU A 240 -13.74 -7.55 -11.82
C GLU A 240 -13.20 -6.16 -11.44
N ILE A 241 -12.40 -6.12 -10.37
CA ILE A 241 -11.76 -4.92 -9.85
C ILE A 241 -10.27 -5.19 -9.76
N HIS A 242 -9.47 -4.33 -10.38
CA HIS A 242 -8.01 -4.31 -10.28
C HIS A 242 -7.56 -3.01 -9.66
N ARG A 243 -6.74 -3.04 -8.62
CA ARG A 243 -6.12 -1.84 -8.04
C ARG A 243 -4.61 -1.95 -8.07
N SER A 244 -3.97 -0.85 -8.46
CA SER A 244 -2.54 -0.65 -8.29
C SER A 244 -2.25 0.55 -7.40
N GLU A 245 -1.12 0.52 -6.72
CA GLU A 245 -0.58 1.60 -5.91
C GLU A 245 0.90 1.76 -6.23
N GLY A 246 1.36 3.00 -6.46
CA GLY A 246 2.76 3.26 -6.83
C GLY A 246 3.22 2.54 -8.12
N GLY A 247 2.29 2.15 -8.98
CA GLY A 247 2.56 1.40 -10.21
C GLY A 247 2.64 -0.13 -10.06
N HIS A 248 2.37 -0.66 -8.87
CA HIS A 248 2.32 -2.10 -8.61
C HIS A 248 0.90 -2.53 -8.25
N GLU A 249 0.47 -3.68 -8.73
CA GLU A 249 -0.82 -4.25 -8.38
C GLU A 249 -0.90 -4.53 -6.87
N ILE A 250 -2.04 -4.22 -6.25
CA ILE A 250 -2.31 -4.44 -4.82
C ILE A 250 -3.52 -5.32 -4.59
N LEU A 251 -4.55 -5.21 -5.42
CA LEU A 251 -5.79 -5.93 -5.20
C LEU A 251 -6.39 -6.36 -6.54
N HIS A 252 -6.78 -7.63 -6.59
CA HIS A 252 -7.66 -8.16 -7.62
C HIS A 252 -8.85 -8.82 -6.94
N VAL A 253 -10.06 -8.48 -7.37
CA VAL A 253 -11.29 -9.10 -6.89
C VAL A 253 -12.17 -9.49 -8.07
N ASN A 254 -12.46 -10.78 -8.20
CA ASN A 254 -13.58 -11.29 -8.98
C ASN A 254 -14.85 -11.17 -8.12
N VAL A 255 -15.72 -10.23 -8.47
CA VAL A 255 -16.93 -9.91 -7.71
C VAL A 255 -17.98 -10.98 -7.94
N ALA A 256 -18.33 -11.68 -6.87
CA ALA A 256 -19.34 -12.72 -6.84
C ALA A 256 -20.73 -12.16 -6.50
N SER A 257 -20.79 -11.11 -5.68
CA SER A 257 -22.03 -10.44 -5.30
C SER A 257 -21.81 -8.96 -5.05
N ALA A 258 -22.79 -8.14 -5.42
CA ALA A 258 -22.88 -6.74 -5.04
C ALA A 258 -24.34 -6.39 -4.74
N LYS A 259 -24.57 -5.45 -3.82
CA LYS A 259 -25.89 -4.90 -3.54
C LYS A 259 -25.75 -3.48 -3.01
N ALA A 260 -26.76 -2.65 -3.28
CA ALA A 260 -26.83 -1.29 -2.77
C ALA A 260 -27.93 -1.17 -1.72
N ASN A 261 -27.82 -0.17 -0.85
CA ASN A 261 -28.83 0.19 0.15
C ASN A 261 -29.17 -0.94 1.13
N GLY A 262 -28.21 -1.85 1.37
CA GLY A 262 -28.26 -2.81 2.46
C GLY A 262 -27.98 -2.15 3.81
N ALA A 263 -28.25 -2.88 4.90
CA ALA A 263 -27.98 -2.42 6.25
C ALA A 263 -26.47 -2.48 6.53
N VAL A 264 -25.79 -1.34 6.42
CA VAL A 264 -24.39 -1.16 6.82
C VAL A 264 -24.36 -0.31 8.07
N ASP A 265 -24.05 -0.94 9.21
CA ASP A 265 -23.84 -0.25 10.48
C ASP A 265 -22.43 -0.54 11.00
N ILE A 266 -21.62 0.51 11.05
CA ILE A 266 -20.22 0.46 11.47
C ILE A 266 -20.09 1.41 12.66
N ALA A 267 -20.04 0.84 13.85
CA ALA A 267 -19.84 1.60 15.08
C ALA A 267 -18.34 1.71 15.39
N VAL A 268 -17.89 2.91 15.72
CA VAL A 268 -16.53 3.13 16.21
C VAL A 268 -16.40 2.53 17.63
N PRO A 269 -15.49 1.58 17.87
CA PRO A 269 -15.27 1.02 19.20
C PRO A 269 -14.87 2.11 20.20
N ALA A 270 -15.34 2.00 21.44
CA ALA A 270 -15.07 3.02 22.47
C ALA A 270 -13.58 3.33 22.65
N ASN A 271 -12.73 2.30 22.63
CA ASN A 271 -11.28 2.45 22.76
C ASN A 271 -10.62 3.14 21.55
N VAL A 272 -11.25 3.10 20.37
CA VAL A 272 -10.82 3.84 19.18
C VAL A 272 -11.35 5.27 19.21
N ALA A 273 -12.60 5.46 19.62
CA ALA A 273 -13.22 6.77 19.74
C ALA A 273 -12.50 7.67 20.76
N SER A 274 -12.07 7.09 21.88
CA SER A 274 -11.34 7.78 22.95
C SER A 274 -9.82 7.71 22.81
N ALA A 275 -9.29 7.15 21.72
CA ALA A 275 -7.85 7.05 21.53
C ALA A 275 -7.24 8.47 21.44
N PRO A 276 -6.23 8.80 22.26
CA PRO A 276 -5.53 10.07 22.10
C PRO A 276 -4.81 10.11 20.75
N ALA A 277 -4.55 11.32 20.26
CA ALA A 277 -3.66 11.49 19.12
C ALA A 277 -2.32 10.77 19.39
N PRO A 278 -1.76 10.03 18.42
CA PRO A 278 -0.49 9.34 18.63
C PRO A 278 0.59 10.34 19.03
N VAL A 279 1.16 10.17 20.22
CA VAL A 279 2.35 10.91 20.64
C VAL A 279 3.55 10.13 20.13
N VAL A 280 4.24 10.67 19.14
CA VAL A 280 5.49 10.08 18.64
C VAL A 280 6.59 10.38 19.66
N ALA A 281 6.81 9.43 20.56
CA ALA A 281 7.86 9.50 21.56
C ALA A 281 8.94 8.46 21.29
N VAL A 282 10.18 8.83 21.63
CA VAL A 282 11.33 7.92 21.62
C VAL A 282 11.79 7.75 23.06
N ALA A 283 11.89 6.50 23.52
CA ALA A 283 12.58 6.15 24.75
C ALA A 283 14.00 5.66 24.42
N SER A 284 14.93 5.79 25.36
CA SER A 284 16.33 5.40 25.18
C SER A 284 16.78 4.47 26.30
N GLU A 285 17.40 3.35 25.92
CA GLU A 285 18.07 2.42 26.83
C GLU A 285 19.57 2.41 26.51
N LYS A 286 20.42 2.65 27.51
CA LYS A 286 21.88 2.55 27.34
C LYS A 286 22.30 1.09 27.39
N LEU A 287 22.74 0.53 26.25
CA LEU A 287 23.17 -0.87 26.14
C LEU A 287 24.67 -1.08 26.44
N ALA A 288 25.47 -0.04 26.21
CA ALA A 288 26.88 0.08 26.56
C ALA A 288 27.27 1.57 26.57
N ASP A 289 28.53 1.89 26.90
CA ASP A 289 29.00 3.26 26.75
C ASP A 289 28.96 3.69 25.27
N GLY A 290 28.35 4.83 24.98
CA GLY A 290 28.14 5.31 23.61
C GLY A 290 27.11 4.55 22.76
N VAL A 291 26.41 3.53 23.29
CA VAL A 291 25.50 2.68 22.51
C VAL A 291 24.10 2.69 23.12
N PHE A 292 23.12 3.22 22.37
CA PHE A 292 21.77 3.49 22.88
C PHE A 292 20.70 2.89 21.98
N TYR A 293 19.85 2.03 22.55
CA TYR A 293 18.68 1.48 21.89
C TYR A 293 17.50 2.44 22.01
N LEU A 294 16.92 2.81 20.88
CA LEU A 294 15.92 3.87 20.77
C LEU A 294 14.57 3.26 20.37
N THR A 295 13.67 3.16 21.35
CA THR A 295 12.37 2.51 21.18
C THR A 295 11.23 3.51 21.03
N GLY A 296 10.13 3.07 20.44
CA GLY A 296 8.89 3.83 20.29
C GLY A 296 7.95 3.08 19.34
N GLY A 297 6.70 2.84 19.73
CA GLY A 297 5.82 1.98 18.93
C GLY A 297 6.44 0.60 18.69
N THR A 298 6.35 0.09 17.46
CA THR A 298 6.74 -1.27 17.06
C THR A 298 8.12 -1.39 16.44
N HIS A 299 8.65 -0.29 15.90
CA HIS A 299 9.94 -0.23 15.21
C HIS A 299 10.95 0.58 16.01
N HIS A 300 12.18 0.10 16.07
CA HIS A 300 13.23 0.66 16.90
C HIS A 300 14.45 1.07 16.06
N SER A 301 15.33 1.85 16.67
CA SER A 301 16.60 2.27 16.10
C SER A 301 17.71 2.05 17.12
N LEU A 302 18.97 2.15 16.70
CA LEU A 302 20.11 2.16 17.63
C LEU A 302 21.07 3.29 17.26
N ALA A 303 21.44 4.12 18.24
CA ALA A 303 22.43 5.18 18.08
C ALA A 303 23.78 4.75 18.65
N VAL A 304 24.83 4.94 17.85
CA VAL A 304 26.22 4.73 18.25
C VAL A 304 26.94 6.08 18.24
N GLU A 305 27.43 6.48 19.41
CA GLU A 305 28.22 7.69 19.63
C GLU A 305 29.65 7.48 19.15
N GLU A 306 30.05 8.28 18.16
CA GLU A 306 31.41 8.33 17.64
C GLU A 306 32.12 9.61 18.11
N LYS A 307 33.38 9.80 17.70
CA LYS A 307 34.22 10.90 18.22
C LYS A 307 33.57 12.28 18.08
N ASP A 308 33.07 12.60 16.90
CA ASP A 308 32.50 13.89 16.53
C ASP A 308 31.09 13.78 15.92
N HIS A 309 30.52 12.58 15.85
CA HIS A 309 29.24 12.32 15.20
C HIS A 309 28.48 11.15 15.84
N VAL A 310 27.29 10.87 15.32
CA VAL A 310 26.48 9.69 15.63
C VAL A 310 26.29 8.87 14.35
N VAL A 311 26.39 7.55 14.47
CA VAL A 311 25.89 6.60 13.48
C VAL A 311 24.55 6.08 13.99
N LEU A 312 23.49 6.33 13.22
CA LEU A 312 22.17 5.80 13.51
C LEU A 312 21.95 4.52 12.70
N ILE A 313 21.45 3.47 13.34
CA ILE A 313 21.01 2.24 12.71
C ILE A 313 19.49 2.25 12.72
N GLU A 314 18.93 2.29 11.50
CA GLU A 314 17.53 2.39 11.13
C GLU A 314 16.82 3.74 11.36
N ALA A 315 16.05 4.17 10.37
CA ALA A 315 15.16 5.32 10.43
C ALA A 315 13.74 4.93 9.97
N PRO A 316 12.94 4.30 10.86
CA PRO A 316 11.70 3.64 10.46
C PRO A 316 10.51 4.60 10.38
N LEU A 317 9.43 4.10 9.76
CA LEU A 317 8.07 4.64 9.73
C LEU A 317 7.84 5.98 9.01
N SER A 318 8.34 7.10 9.53
CA SER A 318 7.84 8.43 9.14
C SER A 318 8.77 9.59 9.51
N GLU A 319 8.49 10.77 8.95
CA GLU A 319 9.18 12.01 9.32
C GLU A 319 8.99 12.35 10.81
N GLU A 320 7.78 12.23 11.34
CA GLU A 320 7.51 12.52 12.76
C GLU A 320 8.36 11.64 13.67
N ARG A 321 8.54 10.36 13.30
CA ARG A 321 9.44 9.46 14.02
C ARG A 321 10.90 9.90 13.91
N SER A 322 11.37 10.23 12.71
CA SER A 322 12.74 10.72 12.53
C SER A 322 13.02 12.03 13.27
N ILE A 323 12.05 12.95 13.35
CA ILE A 323 12.17 14.17 14.15
C ILE A 323 12.34 13.83 15.64
N ALA A 324 11.51 12.92 16.15
CA ALA A 324 11.62 12.48 17.55
C ALA A 324 12.94 11.75 17.83
N LEU A 325 13.47 10.98 16.88
CA LEU A 325 14.80 10.36 16.97
C LEU A 325 15.90 11.42 17.04
N ILE A 326 15.89 12.41 16.13
CA ILE A 326 16.87 13.51 16.13
C ILE A 326 16.85 14.26 17.47
N GLN A 327 15.66 14.57 17.98
CA GLN A 327 15.49 15.23 19.28
C GLN A 327 16.07 14.38 20.41
N LYS A 328 15.70 13.10 20.49
CA LYS A 328 16.21 12.20 21.53
C LYS A 328 17.73 12.09 21.45
N ILE A 329 18.30 11.88 20.26
CA ILE A 329 19.76 11.79 20.07
C ILE A 329 20.45 13.08 20.55
N GLY A 330 19.90 14.26 20.24
CA GLY A 330 20.43 15.53 20.72
C GLY A 330 20.38 15.71 22.25
N GLU A 331 19.44 15.05 22.93
CA GLU A 331 19.37 15.02 24.40
C GLU A 331 20.43 14.09 25.01
N ILE A 332 20.60 12.89 24.45
CA ILE A 332 21.48 11.85 25.04
C ILE A 332 22.94 11.96 24.59
N ILE A 333 23.20 12.51 23.41
CA ILE A 333 24.53 12.70 22.80
C ILE A 333 24.63 14.15 22.28
N PRO A 334 24.73 15.15 23.18
CA PRO A 334 24.66 16.55 22.80
C PRO A 334 25.87 16.99 21.95
N GLY A 335 25.60 17.84 20.96
CA GLY A 335 26.65 18.49 20.15
C GLY A 335 27.22 17.65 19.01
N LYS A 336 26.77 16.40 18.83
CA LYS A 336 27.21 15.52 17.73
C LYS A 336 26.09 15.32 16.69
N PRO A 337 26.32 15.64 15.40
CA PRO A 337 25.33 15.40 14.37
C PRO A 337 25.21 13.91 14.02
N VAL A 338 24.04 13.49 13.56
CA VAL A 338 23.88 12.19 12.88
C VAL A 338 24.53 12.29 11.50
N LYS A 339 25.69 11.65 11.33
CA LYS A 339 26.47 11.71 10.08
C LYS A 339 26.10 10.57 9.13
N TYR A 340 25.78 9.40 9.69
CA TYR A 340 25.43 8.20 8.94
C TYR A 340 24.11 7.64 9.44
N VAL A 341 23.27 7.18 8.50
CA VAL A 341 22.11 6.35 8.80
C VAL A 341 22.25 5.03 8.04
N VAL A 342 22.43 3.93 8.77
CA VAL A 342 22.44 2.58 8.22
C VAL A 342 21.00 2.09 8.10
N ASN A 343 20.52 1.85 6.89
CA ASN A 343 19.22 1.25 6.65
C ASN A 343 19.35 -0.27 6.51
N SER A 344 18.46 -1.03 7.13
CA SER A 344 18.51 -2.49 7.08
C SER A 344 18.00 -3.04 5.75
N HIS A 345 16.94 -2.47 5.18
CA HIS A 345 16.35 -2.82 3.89
C HIS A 345 15.26 -1.82 3.44
N VAL A 346 14.81 -1.93 2.19
CA VAL A 346 13.86 -1.00 1.54
C VAL A 346 12.42 -1.03 2.04
N HIS A 347 12.01 -2.02 2.85
CA HIS A 347 10.62 -2.09 3.30
C HIS A 347 10.16 -0.79 3.96
N PHE A 348 8.91 -0.41 3.72
CA PHE A 348 8.46 0.97 3.96
C PHE A 348 8.47 1.34 5.45
N ASP A 349 8.21 0.37 6.29
CA ASP A 349 8.25 0.49 7.73
C ASP A 349 9.69 0.65 8.28
N HIS A 350 10.71 0.29 7.49
CA HIS A 350 12.13 0.49 7.79
C HIS A 350 12.76 1.69 7.06
N SER A 351 12.18 2.12 5.94
CA SER A 351 12.75 3.18 5.09
C SER A 351 11.98 4.51 5.11
N GLY A 352 10.77 4.54 5.67
CA GLY A 352 9.87 5.70 5.66
C GLY A 352 10.41 6.96 6.35
N GLY A 353 11.40 6.83 7.25
CA GLY A 353 12.00 7.97 7.96
C GLY A 353 13.29 8.51 7.33
N LEU A 354 13.83 7.87 6.29
CA LEU A 354 15.18 8.17 5.77
C LEU A 354 15.32 9.59 5.21
N ARG A 355 14.28 10.09 4.51
CA ARG A 355 14.30 11.41 3.86
C ARG A 355 14.56 12.54 4.85
N THR A 356 14.02 12.46 6.07
CA THR A 356 14.28 13.44 7.13
C THR A 356 15.76 13.49 7.54
N PHE A 357 16.47 12.37 7.51
CA PHE A 357 17.90 12.34 7.81
C PHE A 357 18.77 12.81 6.64
N VAL A 358 18.31 12.62 5.40
CA VAL A 358 18.92 13.27 4.25
C VAL A 358 18.85 14.79 4.41
N ASP A 359 17.69 15.33 4.82
CA ASP A 359 17.59 16.75 5.13
C ASP A 359 18.53 17.15 6.28
N ALA A 360 18.65 16.34 7.33
CA ALA A 360 19.58 16.58 8.43
C ALA A 360 21.07 16.51 8.02
N GLY A 361 21.37 16.12 6.77
CA GLY A 361 22.72 16.09 6.20
C GLY A 361 23.43 14.75 6.35
N ALA A 362 22.73 13.71 6.80
CA ALA A 362 23.30 12.37 6.95
C ALA A 362 23.56 11.72 5.59
N THR A 363 24.56 10.84 5.56
CA THR A 363 24.81 9.91 4.45
C THR A 363 24.07 8.62 4.73
N ILE A 364 23.27 8.17 3.77
CA ILE A 364 22.52 6.92 3.86
C ILE A 364 23.44 5.77 3.49
N VAL A 365 23.55 4.79 4.38
CA VAL A 365 24.36 3.59 4.19
C VAL A 365 23.41 2.42 3.95
N THR A 366 23.46 1.84 2.75
CA THR A 366 22.50 0.82 2.29
C THR A 366 23.14 -0.13 1.29
N GLN A 367 22.49 -1.23 0.94
CA GLN A 367 23.02 -2.10 -0.11
C GLN A 367 22.98 -1.43 -1.49
N ASP A 368 23.90 -1.81 -2.36
CA ASP A 368 24.02 -1.28 -3.72
C ASP A 368 22.72 -1.45 -4.53
N ILE A 369 22.06 -2.60 -4.41
CA ILE A 369 20.79 -2.91 -5.07
C ILE A 369 19.64 -2.00 -4.65
N SER A 370 19.72 -1.36 -3.48
CA SER A 370 18.67 -0.50 -2.92
C SER A 370 18.79 0.95 -3.37
N LYS A 371 19.98 1.39 -3.83
CA LYS A 371 20.24 2.79 -4.18
C LYS A 371 19.34 3.30 -5.30
N ALA A 372 19.25 2.56 -6.42
CA ALA A 372 18.44 2.98 -7.56
C ALA A 372 16.95 3.08 -7.20
N TYR A 373 16.49 2.21 -6.30
CA TYR A 373 15.14 2.28 -5.75
C TYR A 373 14.92 3.58 -4.98
N TYR A 374 15.82 3.95 -4.06
CA TYR A 374 15.71 5.21 -3.31
C TYR A 374 15.79 6.44 -4.19
N GLU A 375 16.72 6.47 -5.16
CA GLU A 375 16.84 7.59 -6.10
C GLU A 375 15.54 7.79 -6.90
N LYS A 376 14.92 6.69 -7.37
CA LYS A 376 13.63 6.72 -8.07
C LYS A 376 12.50 7.17 -7.15
N ALA A 377 12.37 6.57 -5.97
CA ALA A 377 11.30 6.86 -5.02
C ALA A 377 11.36 8.33 -4.56
N TRP A 378 12.54 8.84 -4.23
CA TRP A 378 12.67 10.18 -3.67
C TRP A 378 12.65 11.31 -4.71
N ALA A 379 12.72 10.98 -6.00
CA ALA A 379 12.43 11.90 -7.09
C ALA A 379 10.92 12.15 -7.27
N ALA A 380 10.06 11.31 -6.69
CA ALA A 380 8.61 11.50 -6.73
C ALA A 380 8.21 12.80 -5.97
N PRO A 381 7.10 13.45 -6.36
CA PRO A 381 6.60 14.61 -5.64
C PRO A 381 6.06 14.23 -4.25
N HIS A 382 6.26 15.10 -3.27
CA HIS A 382 5.66 15.02 -1.93
C HIS A 382 4.85 16.31 -1.69
N THR A 383 3.78 16.50 -2.44
CA THR A 383 2.98 17.74 -2.38
C THR A 383 1.75 17.60 -1.50
N LEU A 384 1.26 16.37 -1.27
CA LEU A 384 0.13 16.10 -0.38
C LEU A 384 0.49 16.34 1.08
N ARG A 385 1.66 15.87 1.50
CA ARG A 385 2.27 16.13 2.82
C ARG A 385 3.78 16.36 2.65
N PRO A 386 4.22 17.59 2.33
CA PRO A 386 5.63 17.87 2.11
C PRO A 386 6.46 17.65 3.37
N ASP A 387 7.48 16.80 3.24
CA ASP A 387 8.46 16.56 4.29
C ASP A 387 9.61 17.58 4.25
N ARG A 388 10.50 17.54 5.24
CA ARG A 388 11.66 18.45 5.31
C ARG A 388 12.55 18.36 4.08
N LEU A 389 12.71 17.17 3.50
CA LEU A 389 13.52 16.98 2.30
C LEU A 389 12.87 17.62 1.07
N ALA A 390 11.55 17.49 0.91
CA ALA A 390 10.80 18.16 -0.14
C ALA A 390 10.92 19.69 -0.04
N ALA A 391 10.94 20.22 1.18
CA ALA A 391 11.13 21.65 1.43
C ALA A 391 12.56 22.12 1.16
N SER A 392 13.58 21.39 1.62
CA SER A 392 14.98 21.81 1.51
C SER A 392 15.64 21.49 0.18
N LYS A 393 15.10 20.50 -0.56
CA LYS A 393 15.62 20.01 -1.85
C LYS A 393 17.09 19.60 -1.81
N LYS A 394 17.60 19.22 -0.64
CA LYS A 394 18.97 18.72 -0.51
C LYS A 394 19.12 17.41 -1.28
N ALA A 395 20.29 17.21 -1.86
CA ALA A 395 20.60 15.96 -2.54
C ALA A 395 20.93 14.86 -1.52
N ALA A 396 20.39 13.66 -1.74
CA ALA A 396 20.77 12.47 -1.00
C ALA A 396 22.23 12.11 -1.24
N LYS A 397 22.91 11.65 -0.18
CA LYS A 397 24.25 11.07 -0.25
C LYS A 397 24.14 9.62 0.15
N PHE A 398 24.81 8.75 -0.61
CA PHE A 398 24.81 7.32 -0.36
C PHE A 398 26.24 6.80 -0.22
N GLU A 399 26.45 5.94 0.77
CA GLU A 399 27.53 4.97 0.78
C GLU A 399 26.90 3.58 0.60
N THR A 400 27.32 2.86 -0.45
CA THR A 400 26.73 1.56 -0.81
C THR A 400 27.73 0.44 -0.65
N TYR A 401 27.22 -0.76 -0.37
CA TYR A 401 28.02 -1.98 -0.27
C TYR A 401 27.25 -3.19 -0.83
N GLU A 402 27.98 -4.19 -1.33
CA GLU A 402 27.39 -5.44 -1.82
C GLU A 402 27.30 -6.52 -0.70
N HIS A 403 28.38 -6.67 0.06
CA HIS A 403 28.50 -7.75 1.05
C HIS A 403 28.78 -7.23 2.46
N LYS A 404 29.67 -6.24 2.57
CA LYS A 404 30.06 -5.64 3.85
C LYS A 404 30.44 -4.18 3.72
N HIS A 405 30.24 -3.43 4.78
CA HIS A 405 30.77 -2.08 4.99
C HIS A 405 31.30 -1.94 6.41
N ALA A 406 32.08 -0.90 6.67
CA ALA A 406 32.57 -0.60 8.01
C ALA A 406 32.54 0.90 8.27
N LEU A 407 32.16 1.28 9.50
CA LEU A 407 32.14 2.65 9.99
C LEU A 407 32.74 2.71 11.40
N GLY A 408 32.91 3.94 11.89
CA GLY A 408 33.23 4.24 13.28
C GLY A 408 34.72 4.32 13.58
N ASP A 409 35.04 5.22 14.51
CA ASP A 409 36.39 5.51 15.02
C ASP A 409 36.55 5.03 16.48
N LEU A 410 35.51 5.18 17.30
CA LEU A 410 35.43 4.77 18.71
C LEU A 410 34.83 3.37 18.85
N HIS A 411 33.73 3.10 18.14
CA HIS A 411 33.16 1.77 18.02
C HIS A 411 33.42 1.27 16.61
N ALA A 412 33.98 0.07 16.48
CA ALA A 412 33.98 -0.60 15.17
C ALA A 412 32.53 -1.00 14.86
N ILE A 413 32.01 -0.52 13.73
CA ILE A 413 30.65 -0.83 13.27
C ILE A 413 30.79 -1.62 11.98
N GLU A 414 30.51 -2.91 12.02
CA GLU A 414 30.50 -3.76 10.84
C GLU A 414 29.09 -3.92 10.31
N ILE A 415 28.88 -3.72 9.02
CA ILE A 415 27.58 -3.86 8.36
C ILE A 415 27.70 -5.00 7.38
N HIS A 416 26.82 -5.99 7.45
CA HIS A 416 26.88 -7.21 6.65
C HIS A 416 25.53 -7.48 5.99
N HIS A 417 25.55 -7.82 4.70
CA HIS A 417 24.40 -8.42 4.04
C HIS A 417 24.10 -9.80 4.65
N ILE A 418 22.86 -10.04 5.03
CA ILE A 418 22.36 -11.37 5.43
C ILE A 418 22.13 -12.23 4.19
N ALA A 419 23.15 -13.01 3.81
CA ALA A 419 23.11 -13.84 2.60
C ALA A 419 21.99 -14.90 2.68
N GLY A 420 21.21 -14.98 1.61
CA GLY A 420 20.13 -15.97 1.46
C GLY A 420 18.88 -15.66 2.30
N SER A 421 18.68 -14.40 2.68
CA SER A 421 17.49 -13.96 3.39
C SER A 421 16.22 -14.28 2.60
N GLY A 422 15.28 -14.98 3.26
CA GLY A 422 13.94 -15.23 2.71
C GLY A 422 13.00 -14.02 2.80
N HIS A 423 13.41 -12.96 3.52
CA HIS A 423 12.60 -11.77 3.78
C HIS A 423 12.76 -10.71 2.68
N SER A 424 14.00 -10.25 2.48
CA SER A 424 14.39 -9.30 1.43
C SER A 424 15.84 -9.53 1.00
N ASP A 425 16.12 -9.32 -0.30
CA ASP A 425 17.44 -9.51 -0.92
C ASP A 425 18.47 -8.47 -0.44
N ASP A 426 18.02 -7.34 0.09
CA ASP A 426 18.87 -6.27 0.61
C ASP A 426 18.97 -6.25 2.15
N LEU A 427 18.44 -7.26 2.84
CA LEU A 427 18.43 -7.29 4.30
C LEU A 427 19.84 -7.35 4.88
N ALA A 428 20.16 -6.39 5.74
CA ALA A 428 21.44 -6.29 6.43
C ALA A 428 21.32 -6.50 7.95
N LEU A 429 22.43 -6.97 8.54
CA LEU A 429 22.69 -6.90 9.97
C LEU A 429 23.86 -5.94 10.24
N VAL A 430 23.89 -5.38 11.45
CA VAL A 430 25.02 -4.59 11.96
C VAL A 430 25.61 -5.31 13.16
N PHE A 431 26.93 -5.37 13.26
CA PHE A 431 27.65 -5.97 14.37
C PHE A 431 28.59 -4.96 15.02
N LEU A 432 28.53 -4.87 16.34
CA LEU A 432 29.44 -4.09 17.18
C LEU A 432 30.36 -5.07 17.93
N PRO A 433 31.61 -5.30 17.48
CA PRO A 433 32.47 -6.35 18.04
C PRO A 433 32.83 -6.14 19.51
N LYS A 434 33.06 -4.88 19.92
CA LYS A 434 33.40 -4.53 21.30
C LYS A 434 32.24 -4.82 22.26
N GLU A 435 31.02 -4.55 21.83
CA GLU A 435 29.79 -4.76 22.61
C GLU A 435 29.18 -6.15 22.43
N LYS A 436 29.73 -6.96 21.50
CA LYS A 436 29.24 -8.28 21.10
C LYS A 436 27.75 -8.28 20.79
N LEU A 437 27.33 -7.24 20.06
CA LEU A 437 25.93 -6.91 19.80
C LEU A 437 25.67 -7.00 18.30
N VAL A 438 24.67 -7.80 17.91
CA VAL A 438 24.07 -7.75 16.58
C VAL A 438 22.83 -6.87 16.63
N ILE A 439 22.63 -6.04 15.61
CA ILE A 439 21.43 -5.25 15.37
C ILE A 439 20.83 -5.74 14.05
N GLU A 440 19.55 -6.05 14.05
CA GLU A 440 18.83 -6.55 12.87
C GLU A 440 17.34 -6.20 12.94
N ALA A 441 16.71 -6.12 11.78
CA ALA A 441 15.30 -5.76 11.64
C ALA A 441 14.37 -6.98 11.68
N ASP A 442 14.11 -7.56 10.51
CA ASP A 442 13.10 -8.60 10.30
C ASP A 442 13.71 -10.01 10.24
N ALA A 443 14.95 -10.18 10.67
CA ALA A 443 15.60 -11.50 10.68
C ALA A 443 15.20 -12.29 11.93
N TYR A 444 14.98 -11.60 13.06
CA TYR A 444 14.48 -12.19 14.29
C TYR A 444 13.65 -11.17 15.09
N THR A 445 12.43 -11.55 15.47
CA THR A 445 11.62 -10.74 16.39
C THR A 445 11.57 -11.43 17.74
N PRO A 446 12.35 -10.97 18.75
CA PRO A 446 12.33 -11.59 20.07
C PRO A 446 10.95 -11.47 20.72
N ALA A 447 10.41 -12.60 21.17
CA ALA A 447 9.18 -12.62 21.94
C ALA A 447 9.37 -12.00 23.33
N ALA A 448 8.25 -11.78 24.03
CA ALA A 448 8.28 -11.39 25.45
C ALA A 448 9.15 -12.35 26.27
N VAL A 449 9.82 -11.81 27.30
CA VAL A 449 10.66 -12.62 28.19
C VAL A 449 9.85 -13.77 28.80
N GLY A 450 10.36 -14.99 28.69
CA GLY A 450 9.70 -16.20 29.20
C GLY A 450 8.57 -16.74 28.32
N ALA A 451 8.30 -16.15 27.15
CA ALA A 451 7.37 -16.73 26.19
C ALA A 451 7.85 -18.13 25.74
N PRO A 452 6.93 -19.09 25.51
CA PRO A 452 7.31 -20.39 24.99
C PRO A 452 7.96 -20.24 23.60
N PRO A 453 8.96 -21.08 23.26
CA PRO A 453 9.52 -21.09 21.92
C PRO A 453 8.44 -21.40 20.88
N PRO A 454 8.58 -20.90 19.64
CA PRO A 454 7.63 -21.20 18.58
C PRO A 454 7.61 -22.71 18.29
N ALA A 455 6.44 -23.23 17.90
CA ALA A 455 6.29 -24.65 17.57
C ALA A 455 7.17 -25.07 16.37
N THR A 456 7.42 -24.14 15.46
CA THR A 456 8.27 -24.32 14.29
C THR A 456 9.28 -23.17 14.21
N PRO A 457 10.58 -23.44 14.04
CA PRO A 457 11.58 -22.39 13.82
C PRO A 457 11.21 -21.48 12.65
N ASN A 458 11.31 -20.17 12.84
CA ASN A 458 11.20 -19.21 11.74
C ASN A 458 12.45 -19.33 10.85
N PRO A 459 12.32 -19.61 9.54
CA PRO A 459 13.47 -19.74 8.65
C PRO A 459 14.33 -18.48 8.55
N PHE A 460 13.77 -17.28 8.76
CA PHE A 460 14.55 -16.03 8.79
C PHE A 460 15.52 -16.01 9.96
N SER A 461 15.07 -16.47 11.14
CA SER A 461 15.88 -16.51 12.35
C SER A 461 16.93 -17.62 12.30
N VAL A 462 16.62 -18.74 11.64
CA VAL A 462 17.63 -19.78 11.31
C VAL A 462 18.70 -19.18 10.39
N ASN A 463 18.29 -18.47 9.33
CA ASN A 463 19.22 -17.84 8.39
C ASN A 463 20.10 -16.75 9.03
N LEU A 464 19.56 -15.97 9.97
CA LEU A 464 20.35 -15.03 10.79
C LEU A 464 21.46 -15.76 11.56
N TYR A 465 21.10 -16.84 12.27
CA TYR A 465 22.07 -17.61 13.04
C TYR A 465 23.16 -18.23 12.14
N ASP A 466 22.78 -18.77 10.98
CA ASP A 466 23.73 -19.31 10.00
C ASP A 466 24.71 -18.23 9.50
N ASN A 467 24.23 -17.02 9.25
CA ASN A 467 25.10 -15.90 8.85
C ASN A 467 26.05 -15.50 9.99
N ILE A 468 25.57 -15.40 11.24
CA ILE A 468 26.42 -15.16 12.42
C ILE A 468 27.55 -16.21 12.50
N GLN A 469 27.24 -17.49 12.29
CA GLN A 469 28.23 -18.57 12.32
C GLN A 469 29.22 -18.50 11.15
N LYS A 470 28.74 -18.27 9.92
CA LYS A 470 29.57 -18.18 8.71
C LYS A 470 30.55 -17.00 8.78
N LEU A 471 30.08 -15.86 9.27
CA LEU A 471 30.88 -14.65 9.48
C LEU A 471 31.78 -14.75 10.71
N ARG A 472 31.58 -15.75 11.58
CA ARG A 472 32.32 -15.98 12.83
C ARG A 472 32.22 -14.81 13.80
N LEU A 473 31.04 -14.21 13.91
CA LEU A 473 30.79 -13.09 14.82
C LEU A 473 30.71 -13.60 16.26
N ASP A 474 31.45 -12.97 17.19
CA ASP A 474 31.35 -13.26 18.63
C ASP A 474 30.17 -12.49 19.23
N VAL A 475 28.99 -13.10 19.22
CA VAL A 475 27.71 -12.45 19.58
C VAL A 475 27.23 -12.93 20.94
N GLU A 476 26.91 -11.98 21.82
CA GLU A 476 26.26 -12.25 23.11
C GLU A 476 24.80 -11.77 23.13
N ARG A 477 24.53 -10.63 22.49
CA ARG A 477 23.20 -10.00 22.46
C ARG A 477 22.77 -9.65 21.04
N ILE A 478 21.45 -9.58 20.84
CA ILE A 478 20.78 -9.16 19.62
C ILE A 478 19.81 -8.03 19.99
N ALA A 479 19.99 -6.85 19.42
CA ALA A 479 19.02 -5.77 19.46
C ALA A 479 18.10 -5.90 18.25
N GLY A 480 16.96 -6.57 18.42
CA GLY A 480 15.93 -6.64 17.38
C GLY A 480 15.30 -5.26 17.19
N LEU A 481 15.19 -4.79 15.95
CA LEU A 481 14.50 -3.53 15.66
C LEU A 481 12.97 -3.68 15.67
N HIS A 482 12.50 -4.91 15.84
CA HIS A 482 11.19 -5.25 16.37
C HIS A 482 11.33 -5.95 17.73
N GLY A 483 10.43 -5.66 18.66
CA GLY A 483 10.37 -6.34 19.96
C GLY A 483 11.33 -5.74 20.98
N ARG A 484 12.45 -6.41 21.26
CA ARG A 484 13.37 -6.03 22.35
C ARG A 484 14.81 -6.50 22.10
N VAL A 485 15.71 -6.15 23.02
CA VAL A 485 17.01 -6.80 23.14
C VAL A 485 16.85 -8.21 23.72
N ALA A 486 17.55 -9.18 23.13
CA ALA A 486 17.59 -10.58 23.53
C ALA A 486 19.02 -11.11 23.55
N THR A 487 19.23 -12.24 24.23
CA THR A 487 20.50 -12.97 24.21
C THR A 487 20.60 -13.86 22.97
N ILE A 488 21.83 -14.20 22.56
CA ILE A 488 22.05 -15.19 21.50
C ILE A 488 21.47 -16.57 21.87
N ASP A 489 21.35 -16.87 23.16
CA ASP A 489 20.76 -18.11 23.65
C ASP A 489 19.25 -18.16 23.47
N GLU A 490 18.55 -17.02 23.58
CA GLU A 490 17.14 -16.93 23.25
C GLU A 490 16.90 -17.20 21.76
N LEU A 491 17.76 -16.69 20.86
CA LEU A 491 17.71 -17.05 19.44
C LEU A 491 17.90 -18.57 19.27
N ARG A 492 18.93 -19.16 19.89
CA ARG A 492 19.18 -20.62 19.82
C ARG A 492 18.00 -21.45 20.31
N VAL A 493 17.29 -20.99 21.35
CA VAL A 493 16.05 -21.62 21.83
C VAL A 493 14.93 -21.46 20.79
N ALA A 494 14.74 -20.26 20.24
CA ALA A 494 13.71 -19.98 19.24
C ALA A 494 13.87 -20.80 17.95
N ILE A 495 15.11 -21.15 17.58
CA ILE A 495 15.41 -21.98 16.40
C ILE A 495 15.61 -23.47 16.72
N GLY A 496 15.34 -23.88 17.96
CA GLY A 496 15.38 -25.29 18.37
C GLY A 496 16.77 -25.90 18.58
N LEU A 497 17.83 -25.10 18.65
CA LEU A 497 19.20 -25.56 18.95
C LEU A 497 19.47 -25.72 20.46
N LYS A 498 18.65 -25.10 21.32
CA LYS A 498 18.71 -25.23 22.77
C LYS A 498 17.31 -25.47 23.35
N LYS A 499 17.22 -26.17 24.48
CA LYS A 499 15.99 -26.24 25.28
C LYS A 499 15.81 -24.93 26.06
N ALA A 500 14.58 -24.47 26.21
CA ALA A 500 14.26 -23.38 27.14
C ALA A 500 14.68 -23.79 28.56
N ALA A 501 15.21 -22.84 29.34
CA ALA A 501 15.48 -23.08 30.76
C ALA A 501 14.17 -23.43 31.48
N ALA A 502 14.20 -24.44 32.35
CA ALA A 502 13.08 -24.71 33.24
C ALA A 502 13.02 -23.58 34.26
N ASN A 503 11.94 -22.79 34.24
CA ASN A 503 11.68 -21.76 35.24
C ASN A 503 11.38 -22.35 36.62
#